data_AF-A0A1C2AVG9-F1
#
_entry.id   AF-A0A1C2AVG9-F1
#
_cell.length_a   1.000
_cell.length_b   1.000
_cell.length_c   1.000
_cell.angle_alpha   90.00
_cell.angle_beta   90.00
_cell.angle_gamma   90.00
#
_symmetry.space_group_name_H-M   'P 1'
#
loop_
_entity.id
_entity.type
_entity.pdbx_description
1 polymer ?
#
loop_
_entity_poly.entity_id
_entity_poly.type
_entity_poly.pdbx_seq_one_letter_code
_entity_poly.pdbx_strand_id
1 'polypeptide(L)' 'GENLSNNEKVNENDILSKLIETSVSKDKPIVVVNDHNTEVGIITQSDLLKAVVEGNENE' A
#
# COMPACT_ATOMS: atom_id res chain seq x y z
N GLY A 1 7.51 16.20 13.11
CA GLY A 1 6.88 16.12 11.78
C GLY A 1 7.50 14.95 11.08
N GLU A 2 6.74 13.88 10.90
CA GLU A 2 7.27 12.67 10.26
C GLU A 2 7.57 12.96 8.79
N ASN A 3 8.81 12.67 8.39
CA ASN A 3 9.30 12.94 7.07
C ASN A 3 8.86 11.81 6.14
N LEU A 4 7.80 12.04 5.36
CA LEU A 4 7.24 11.09 4.37
C LEU A 4 8.20 10.75 3.21
N SER A 5 9.37 11.41 3.12
CA SER A 5 10.35 11.16 2.05
C SER A 5 10.97 9.76 2.05
N ASN A 6 10.76 8.97 3.11
CA ASN A 6 11.35 7.64 3.27
C ASN A 6 10.29 6.51 3.32
N ASN A 7 9.06 6.80 2.88
CA ASN A 7 8.00 5.82 2.74
C ASN A 7 8.08 5.17 1.36
N GLU A 8 7.76 3.87 1.31
CA GLU A 8 7.69 3.13 0.05
C GLU A 8 6.51 3.65 -0.78
N LYS A 9 6.75 3.79 -2.08
CA LYS A 9 5.76 4.27 -3.05
C LYS A 9 5.35 3.14 -3.97
N VAL A 10 4.06 2.92 -4.12
CA VAL A 10 3.49 1.95 -5.07
C VAL A 10 2.58 2.68 -6.04
N ASN A 11 2.42 2.13 -7.23
CA ASN A 11 1.49 2.69 -8.21
C ASN A 11 0.05 2.25 -7.86
N GLU A 12 -0.95 3.07 -8.15
CA GLU A 12 -2.37 2.74 -7.92
C GLU A 12 -2.86 1.52 -8.70
N ASN A 13 -2.15 1.15 -9.78
CA ASN A 13 -2.43 -0.02 -10.60
C ASN A 13 -1.61 -1.26 -10.18
N ASP A 14 -0.81 -1.18 -9.10
CA ASP A 14 -0.05 -2.32 -8.60
C ASP A 14 -0.97 -3.37 -7.94
N ILE A 15 -0.66 -4.65 -8.16
CA ILE A 15 -1.42 -5.78 -7.60
C ILE A 15 -1.16 -5.96 -6.11
N LEU A 16 -2.20 -6.38 -5.36
CA LEU A 16 -2.17 -6.52 -3.90
C LEU A 16 -0.98 -7.35 -3.37
N SER A 17 -0.56 -8.41 -4.08
CA SER A 17 0.60 -9.22 -3.68
C SER A 17 1.89 -8.40 -3.57
N LYS A 18 2.12 -7.49 -4.51
CA LYS A 18 3.27 -6.57 -4.50
C LYS A 18 3.20 -5.58 -3.33
N LEU A 19 1.99 -5.14 -2.96
CA LEU A 19 1.78 -4.27 -1.81
C LEU A 19 2.09 -5.01 -0.50
N ILE A 20 1.70 -6.29 -0.37
CA ILE A 20 2.02 -7.12 0.79
C ILE A 20 3.52 -7.30 0.94
N GLU A 21 4.23 -7.65 -0.15
CA GLU A 21 5.69 -7.78 -0.14
C GLU A 21 6.39 -6.49 0.30
N THR A 22 5.90 -5.34 -0.18
CA THR A 22 6.42 -4.02 0.17
C THR A 22 6.15 -3.68 1.63
N SER A 23 4.96 -3.99 2.15
CA SER A 23 4.55 -3.68 3.53
C SER A 23 5.24 -4.58 4.57
N VAL A 24 5.53 -5.84 4.24
CA VAL A 24 6.23 -6.76 5.16
C VAL A 24 7.69 -6.34 5.36
N SER A 25 8.30 -5.74 4.33
CA SER A 25 9.70 -5.30 4.35
C SER A 25 9.95 -4.12 5.30
N LYS A 26 8.96 -3.24 5.50
CA LYS A 26 9.07 -2.03 6.32
C LYS A 26 7.78 -1.77 7.08
N ASP A 27 7.88 -1.68 8.41
CA ASP A 27 6.79 -1.32 9.33
C ASP A 27 6.38 0.16 9.18
N LYS A 28 5.99 0.56 7.97
CA LYS A 28 5.66 1.91 7.57
C LYS A 28 4.48 1.90 6.59
N PRO A 29 3.64 2.95 6.58
CA PRO A 29 2.59 3.11 5.59
C PRO A 29 3.17 3.19 4.17
N ILE A 30 2.45 2.60 3.22
CA ILE A 30 2.76 2.69 1.79
C ILE A 30 2.04 3.90 1.22
N VAL A 31 2.76 4.72 0.46
CA VAL A 31 2.18 5.85 -0.27
C VAL A 31 1.77 5.38 -1.67
N VAL A 32 0.52 5.61 -2.04
CA VAL A 32 0.01 5.28 -3.38
C VAL A 32 0.18 6.51 -4.27
N VAL A 33 0.81 6.31 -5.42
CA VAL A 33 0.96 7.33 -6.46
C VAL A 33 0.28 6.89 -7.75
N ASN A 34 -0.22 7.86 -8.51
CA ASN A 34 -0.70 7.61 -9.87
C ASN A 34 0.47 7.58 -10.88
N ASP A 35 0.16 7.37 -12.15
CA ASP A 35 1.13 7.34 -13.26
C ASP A 35 1.86 8.68 -13.47
N HIS A 36 1.33 9.78 -12.91
CA HIS A 36 1.97 11.09 -12.90
C HIS A 36 2.81 11.33 -11.63
N ASN A 37 3.08 10.28 -10.85
CA ASN A 37 3.83 10.32 -9.59
C ASN A 37 3.23 11.29 -8.55
N THR A 38 1.91 11.53 -8.65
CA THR A 38 1.14 12.34 -7.69
C THR A 38 0.60 11.42 -6.61
N GLU A 39 0.73 11.81 -5.36
CA GLU A 39 0.21 11.05 -4.22
C GLU A 39 -1.31 11.11 -4.23
N VAL A 40 -1.94 9.93 -4.30
CA VAL A 40 -3.40 9.78 -4.36
C VAL A 40 -3.97 9.13 -3.11
N GLY A 41 -3.13 8.49 -2.29
CA GLY A 41 -3.58 7.85 -1.05
C GLY A 41 -2.45 7.23 -0.24
N ILE A 42 -2.82 6.65 0.90
CA ILE A 42 -1.93 5.93 1.80
C ILE A 42 -2.61 4.60 2.16
N ILE A 43 -1.83 3.53 2.17
CA ILE A 43 -2.27 2.19 2.59
C ILE A 43 -1.48 1.80 3.84
N THR A 44 -2.20 1.43 4.89
CA THR A 44 -1.59 0.91 6.13
C THR A 44 -1.59 -0.61 6.13
N GLN A 45 -0.81 -1.22 7.03
CA GLN A 45 -0.78 -2.67 7.19
C GLN A 45 -2.17 -3.24 7.57
N SER A 46 -2.93 -2.51 8.38
CA SER A 46 -4.30 -2.88 8.74
C SER A 46 -5.23 -2.95 7.52
N ASP A 47 -5.06 -2.01 6.57
CA ASP A 47 -5.85 -1.99 5.34
C ASP A 47 -5.50 -3.19 4.44
N LEU A 48 -4.22 -3.56 4.36
CA LEU A 48 -3.78 -4.75 3.64
C LEU A 48 -4.31 -6.03 4.28
N LEU A 49 -4.24 -6.15 5.60
CA LEU A 49 -4.77 -7.31 6.32
C LEU A 49 -6.27 -7.45 6.09
N LYS A 50 -7.00 -6.33 6.17
CA LYS A 50 -8.44 -6.28 5.90
C LYS A 50 -8.74 -6.74 4.47
N ALA A 51 -8.01 -6.24 3.47
CA ALA A 51 -8.18 -6.65 2.08
C ALA A 51 -7.90 -8.14 1.84
N VAL A 52 -6.92 -8.72 2.52
CA VAL A 52 -6.61 -10.17 2.43
C VAL A 52 -7.69 -11.02 3.09
N VAL A 53 -8.24 -10.58 4.22
CA VAL A 53 -9.30 -11.30 4.94
C VAL A 53 -10.65 -11.20 4.21
N GLU A 54 -11.01 -10.01 3.73
CA GLU A 54 -12.29 -9.74 3.05
C GLU A 54 -12.29 -10.13 1.57
N GLY A 55 -11.13 -10.17 0.92
CA GLY A 55 -10.99 -10.51 -0.50
C GLY A 55 -11.30 -11.97 -0.85
N ASN A 56 -11.47 -12.84 0.16
CA ASN A 56 -11.81 -14.25 -0.02
C ASN A 56 -13.32 -14.54 0.04
N GLU A 57 -14.18 -13.54 0.27
CA GLU A 57 -15.64 -13.76 0.44
C GLU A 57 -16.47 -13.57 -0.83
N ASN A 58 -15.85 -13.39 -2.00
CA ASN A 58 -16.56 -13.16 -3.27
C ASN A 58 -16.25 -14.22 -4.36
N GLU A 59 -16.01 -15.48 -3.98
CA GLU A 59 -16.15 -16.65 -4.86
C GLU A 59 -17.36 -17.50 -4.48
#